data_AF-A0A1G2Y2C3-F1
#
_entry.id   AF-A0A1G2Y2C3-F1
#
_cell.length_a   1.000
_cell.length_b   1.000
_cell.length_c   1.000
_cell.angle_alpha   90.00
_cell.angle_beta   90.00
_cell.angle_gamma   90.00
#
_symmetry.space_group_name_H-M   'P 1'
#
loop_
_entity.id
_entity.type
_entity.pdbx_description
1 polymer ?
#
loop_
_entity_poly.entity_id
_entity_poly.type
_entity_poly.pdbx_seq_one_letter_code
_entity_poly.pdbx_strand_id
1 'polypeptide(L)'
;MKHRCLLAAVLTSIAGMFLTGCGIEEPLERLWFEEPPYTNQLPEAYRKIEVQKTTSAEVLDMVKQYYKELVSQSESTVACWGEKKDTSQFWVTMVAFDEENYNVARKYFLAVDEKAWHLHNENQNLRFDSQVALDEQTLSEAYTSENERRIAIVKKLLEISRDDFTEVKHDSRVLNEGAMLANQMYERILYVLNESPALAARLAEPNGLDYKSLAFDKSRAGLYIDDVNNIVTTKVRIGDVKKLWNIKYWRNEKGEVIY
;
A
#
# COMPACT_ATOMS: atom_id res chain seq x y z
N MET A 1 16.23 -25.93 -55.82
CA MET A 1 16.98 -24.69 -55.50
C MET A 1 16.14 -23.58 -54.87
N LYS A 2 14.94 -23.25 -55.38
CA LYS A 2 14.12 -22.11 -54.89
C LYS A 2 13.72 -22.17 -53.40
N HIS A 3 13.43 -23.35 -52.83
CA HIS A 3 13.04 -23.46 -51.41
C HIS A 3 14.19 -23.27 -50.40
N ARG A 4 15.44 -23.57 -50.79
CA ARG A 4 16.60 -23.36 -49.91
C ARG A 4 16.97 -21.89 -49.77
N CYS A 5 16.77 -21.09 -50.82
CA CYS A 5 16.99 -19.64 -50.77
C CYS A 5 15.93 -18.93 -49.91
N LEU A 6 14.67 -19.38 -49.94
CA LEU A 6 13.61 -18.78 -49.14
C LEU A 6 13.84 -19.01 -47.64
N LEU A 7 14.26 -20.22 -47.26
CA LEU A 7 14.52 -20.56 -45.86
C LEU A 7 15.71 -19.78 -45.29
N ALA A 8 16.78 -19.62 -46.07
CA ALA A 8 17.95 -18.85 -45.69
C ALA A 8 17.63 -17.36 -45.51
N ALA A 9 16.80 -16.78 -46.39
CA ALA A 9 16.36 -15.38 -46.28
C ALA A 9 15.48 -15.13 -45.05
N VAL A 10 14.58 -16.07 -44.70
CA VAL A 10 13.75 -15.96 -43.49
C VAL A 10 14.60 -16.06 -42.22
N LEU A 11 15.55 -17.01 -42.17
CA LEU A 11 16.45 -17.16 -41.02
C LEU A 11 17.38 -15.96 -40.83
N THR A 12 17.89 -15.37 -41.91
CA THR A 12 18.71 -14.14 -41.82
C THR A 12 17.89 -12.91 -41.44
N SER A 13 16.61 -12.84 -41.83
CA SER A 13 15.72 -11.74 -41.41
C SER A 13 15.40 -11.81 -39.91
N ILE A 14 15.14 -13.02 -39.39
CA ILE A 14 14.92 -13.25 -37.96
C ILE A 14 16.22 -12.92 -37.19
N ALA A 15 17.38 -13.43 -37.63
CA ALA A 15 18.66 -13.12 -37.00
C ALA A 15 19.02 -11.63 -37.07
N GLY A 16 18.68 -10.94 -38.17
CA GLY A 16 18.84 -9.50 -38.30
C GLY A 16 18.01 -8.73 -37.27
N MET A 17 16.75 -9.10 -37.06
CA MET A 17 15.91 -8.52 -36.00
C MET A 17 16.45 -8.75 -34.59
N PHE A 18 17.17 -9.85 -34.36
CA PHE A 18 17.82 -10.13 -33.06
C PHE A 18 19.21 -9.50 -32.90
N LEU A 19 19.87 -9.06 -33.98
CA LEU A 19 21.26 -8.56 -33.93
C LEU A 19 21.38 -7.06 -34.25
N THR A 20 20.37 -6.41 -34.83
CA THR A 20 20.34 -4.95 -35.00
C THR A 20 19.80 -4.26 -33.74
N GLY A 21 20.54 -4.43 -32.63
CA GLY A 21 21.05 -3.33 -31.81
C GLY A 21 20.18 -2.14 -31.41
N CYS A 22 18.87 -2.30 -31.13
CA CYS A 22 18.10 -1.35 -30.31
C CYS A 22 17.10 -2.11 -29.41
N GLY A 23 17.47 -2.42 -28.17
CA GLY A 23 16.51 -2.69 -27.09
C GLY A 23 16.18 -4.15 -26.72
N ILE A 24 17.11 -5.11 -26.84
CA ILE A 24 16.87 -6.52 -26.46
C ILE A 24 17.32 -6.83 -25.01
N GLU A 25 17.70 -5.85 -24.20
CA GLU A 25 17.93 -6.11 -22.76
C GLU A 25 16.60 -6.31 -21.98
N GLU A 26 15.46 -5.84 -22.51
CA GLU A 26 14.16 -5.91 -21.82
C GLU A 26 13.29 -7.20 -21.95
N PRO A 27 13.44 -8.13 -22.93
CA PRO A 27 12.50 -9.26 -23.06
C PRO A 27 12.64 -10.33 -21.98
N LEU A 28 13.85 -10.57 -21.46
CA LEU A 28 14.07 -11.59 -20.44
C LEU A 28 13.51 -11.13 -19.09
N GLU A 29 13.76 -9.88 -18.70
CA GLU A 29 13.20 -9.28 -17.49
C GLU A 29 11.66 -9.25 -17.50
N ARG A 30 11.04 -9.16 -18.68
CA ARG A 30 9.57 -9.28 -18.86
C ARG A 30 9.02 -10.70 -18.62
N LEU A 31 9.87 -11.73 -18.66
CA LEU A 31 9.47 -13.15 -18.55
C LEU A 31 9.80 -13.76 -17.18
N TRP A 32 10.66 -13.14 -16.38
CA TRP A 32 11.01 -13.66 -15.05
C TRP A 32 9.91 -13.37 -14.02
N PHE A 33 9.62 -14.35 -13.16
CA PHE A 33 8.74 -14.15 -12.02
C PHE A 33 9.42 -13.23 -11.01
N GLU A 34 8.79 -12.11 -10.71
CA GLU A 34 9.28 -11.23 -9.67
C GLU A 34 9.13 -11.88 -8.30
N GLU A 35 10.07 -11.65 -7.38
CA GLU A 35 9.96 -12.08 -5.99
C GLU A 35 8.99 -11.18 -5.19
N PRO A 36 8.35 -11.68 -4.12
CA PRO A 36 7.53 -10.87 -3.22
C PRO A 36 8.33 -9.73 -2.54
N PRO A 37 7.65 -8.71 -2.00
CA PRO A 37 6.20 -8.58 -1.87
C PRO A 37 5.51 -8.10 -3.15
N TYR A 38 4.25 -8.49 -3.26
CA TYR A 38 3.34 -8.08 -4.32
C TYR A 38 2.27 -7.16 -3.71
N THR A 39 1.78 -6.16 -4.46
CA THR A 39 0.65 -5.29 -4.11
C THR A 39 -0.62 -6.06 -3.75
N ASN A 40 -0.83 -7.28 -4.25
CA ASN A 40 -1.96 -8.11 -3.86
C ASN A 40 -1.75 -8.88 -2.53
N GLN A 41 -0.54 -8.90 -1.99
CA GLN A 41 -0.18 -9.63 -0.76
C GLN A 41 0.15 -8.67 0.38
N LEU A 42 -0.25 -9.06 1.58
CA LEU A 42 0.17 -8.39 2.80
C LEU A 42 1.42 -9.12 3.33
N PRO A 43 2.46 -8.42 3.80
CA PRO A 43 3.62 -9.07 4.38
C PRO A 43 3.22 -9.77 5.69
N GLU A 44 3.96 -10.82 6.03
CA GLU A 44 3.78 -11.56 7.27
C GLU A 44 4.12 -10.69 8.48
N ALA A 45 5.14 -9.82 8.35
CA ALA A 45 5.50 -8.84 9.37
C ALA A 45 4.28 -8.00 9.80
N TYR A 46 3.56 -7.43 8.83
CA TYR A 46 2.36 -6.63 9.11
C TYR A 46 1.24 -7.43 9.79
N ARG A 47 1.09 -8.72 9.48
CA ARG A 47 0.08 -9.58 10.13
C ARG A 47 0.44 -9.93 11.57
N LYS A 48 1.72 -10.23 11.84
CA LYS A 48 2.20 -10.63 13.17
C LYS A 48 2.25 -9.48 14.17
N ILE A 49 2.53 -8.27 13.69
CA ILE A 49 2.62 -7.09 14.55
C ILE A 49 1.21 -6.65 14.92
N GLU A 50 0.83 -6.77 16.19
CA GLU A 50 -0.48 -6.40 16.71
C GLU A 50 -0.42 -5.05 17.44
N VAL A 51 -1.31 -4.13 17.04
CA VAL A 51 -1.47 -2.82 17.69
C VAL A 51 -1.84 -3.00 19.16
N GLN A 52 -1.28 -2.18 20.04
CA GLN A 52 -1.38 -2.18 21.51
C GLN A 52 -0.81 -3.42 22.23
N LYS A 53 -0.31 -4.44 21.51
CA LYS A 53 0.18 -5.69 22.11
C LYS A 53 1.64 -5.98 21.83
N THR A 54 2.08 -5.77 20.60
CA THR A 54 3.48 -6.00 20.22
C THR A 54 4.34 -4.86 20.73
N THR A 55 5.49 -5.19 21.29
CA THR A 55 6.48 -4.24 21.82
C THR A 55 7.47 -3.79 20.76
N SER A 56 8.14 -2.66 20.98
CA SER A 56 9.20 -2.16 20.09
C SER A 56 10.35 -3.15 19.86
N ALA A 57 10.75 -3.89 20.90
CA ALA A 57 11.79 -4.92 20.80
C ALA A 57 11.40 -6.05 19.85
N GLU A 58 10.17 -6.56 19.95
CA GLU A 58 9.67 -7.62 19.07
C GLU A 58 9.55 -7.12 17.62
N VAL A 59 9.16 -5.86 17.41
CA VAL A 59 9.04 -5.29 16.06
C VAL A 59 10.39 -5.29 15.34
N LEU A 60 11.49 -4.95 16.02
CA LEU A 60 12.81 -4.93 15.37
C LEU A 60 13.22 -6.30 14.81
N ASP A 61 12.79 -7.39 15.46
CA ASP A 61 13.06 -8.76 15.00
C ASP A 61 12.11 -9.20 13.87
N MET A 62 10.91 -8.60 13.77
CA MET A 62 9.86 -9.04 12.85
C MET A 62 9.67 -8.14 11.62
N VAL A 63 10.01 -6.86 11.70
CA VAL A 63 9.66 -5.85 10.68
C VAL A 63 10.39 -6.09 9.36
N LYS A 64 11.61 -6.66 9.43
CA LYS A 64 12.38 -7.07 8.27
C LYS A 64 12.01 -8.50 7.88
N GLN A 65 11.37 -8.64 6.72
CA GLN A 65 10.92 -9.93 6.20
C GLN A 65 11.80 -10.42 5.04
N TYR A 66 12.29 -9.52 4.20
CA TYR A 66 13.04 -9.89 3.00
C TYR A 66 14.52 -9.49 3.12
N TYR A 67 15.41 -10.29 2.51
CA TYR A 67 16.86 -10.12 2.64
C TYR A 67 17.34 -8.73 2.20
N LYS A 68 16.75 -8.19 1.13
CA LYS A 68 17.14 -6.92 0.49
C LYS A 68 16.47 -5.68 1.11
N GLU A 69 15.67 -5.84 2.17
CA GLU A 69 15.06 -4.69 2.83
C GLU A 69 16.06 -3.89 3.65
N LEU A 70 15.86 -2.58 3.63
CA LEU A 70 16.57 -1.59 4.42
C LEU A 70 15.66 -1.11 5.54
N VAL A 71 16.26 -0.75 6.67
CA VAL A 71 15.54 -0.32 7.87
C VAL A 71 15.97 1.11 8.19
N SER A 72 14.98 1.96 8.41
CA SER A 72 15.08 3.32 8.93
C SER A 72 14.41 3.37 10.30
N GLN A 73 14.99 4.10 11.24
CA GLN A 73 14.54 4.14 12.63
C GLN A 73 14.70 5.55 13.19
N SER A 74 13.65 6.04 13.86
CA SER A 74 13.68 7.19 14.76
C SER A 74 13.41 6.73 16.20
N GLU A 75 13.24 7.68 17.12
CA GLU A 75 12.90 7.37 18.52
C GLU A 75 11.53 6.68 18.66
N SER A 76 10.57 7.02 17.80
CA SER A 76 9.18 6.57 17.91
C SER A 76 8.68 5.79 16.70
N THR A 77 9.47 5.69 15.62
CA THR A 77 9.04 5.04 14.37
C THR A 77 10.13 4.15 13.78
N VAL A 78 9.74 2.96 13.31
CA VAL A 78 10.59 2.05 12.54
C VAL A 78 9.93 1.78 11.19
N ALA A 79 10.69 1.98 10.12
CA ALA A 79 10.26 1.70 8.77
C ALA A 79 11.20 0.70 8.10
N CYS A 80 10.64 -0.37 7.56
CA CYS A 80 11.31 -1.34 6.71
C CYS A 80 10.83 -1.15 5.27
N TRP A 81 11.75 -1.04 4.32
CA TRP A 81 11.40 -0.76 2.93
C TRP A 81 12.30 -1.50 1.96
N GLY A 82 11.81 -1.67 0.73
CA GLY A 82 12.57 -2.24 -0.36
C GLY A 82 12.06 -1.72 -1.70
N GLU A 83 12.93 -1.81 -2.70
CA GLU A 83 12.61 -1.48 -4.09
C GLU A 83 13.18 -2.55 -5.02
N LYS A 84 12.48 -2.77 -6.14
CA LYS A 84 12.97 -3.57 -7.25
C LYS A 84 13.59 -2.64 -8.28
N LYS A 85 14.88 -2.83 -8.55
CA LYS A 85 15.67 -1.95 -9.43
C LYS A 85 15.06 -1.73 -10.81
N ASP A 86 14.43 -2.75 -11.38
CA ASP A 86 14.03 -2.73 -12.79
C ASP A 86 12.53 -2.50 -13.00
N THR A 87 11.73 -2.63 -11.94
CA THR A 87 10.26 -2.75 -12.07
C THR A 87 9.50 -1.54 -11.52
N SER A 88 10.21 -0.49 -11.05
CA SER A 88 9.62 0.70 -10.39
C SER A 88 8.63 0.32 -9.29
N GLN A 89 8.85 -0.83 -8.66
CA GLN A 89 8.06 -1.31 -7.55
C GLN A 89 8.81 -1.07 -6.25
N PHE A 90 8.07 -0.65 -5.25
CA PHE A 90 8.60 -0.52 -3.90
C PHE A 90 7.53 -0.83 -2.87
N TRP A 91 7.99 -1.08 -1.65
CA TRP A 91 7.13 -1.29 -0.51
C TRP A 91 7.73 -0.70 0.75
N VAL A 92 6.85 -0.39 1.68
CA VAL A 92 7.16 0.15 3.00
C VAL A 92 6.26 -0.53 4.02
N THR A 93 6.85 -1.16 5.03
CA THR A 93 6.17 -1.52 6.27
C THR A 93 6.67 -0.57 7.35
N MET A 94 5.77 0.21 7.93
CA MET A 94 6.13 1.20 8.95
C MET A 94 5.34 0.94 10.22
N VAL A 95 5.98 1.11 11.36
CA VAL A 95 5.41 0.88 12.69
C VAL A 95 5.82 2.05 13.56
N ALA A 96 4.85 2.67 14.21
CA ALA A 96 5.09 3.73 15.17
C ALA A 96 4.60 3.33 16.56
N PHE A 97 5.34 3.75 17.56
CA PHE A 97 5.18 3.36 18.95
C PHE A 97 4.52 4.47 19.76
N ASP A 98 3.88 4.06 20.84
CA ASP A 98 3.49 4.94 21.93
C ASP A 98 4.72 5.21 22.81
N GLU A 99 5.04 6.47 23.04
CA GLU A 99 6.24 6.88 23.80
C GLU A 99 6.17 6.53 25.28
N GLU A 100 4.97 6.36 25.85
CA GLU A 100 4.79 6.08 27.27
C GLU A 100 4.93 4.59 27.58
N ASN A 101 4.42 3.72 26.71
CA ASN A 101 4.35 2.27 26.96
C ASN A 101 5.18 1.41 26.00
N TYR A 102 5.79 2.00 24.97
CA TYR A 102 6.62 1.33 23.95
C TYR A 102 5.92 0.21 23.18
N ASN A 103 4.59 0.16 23.22
CA ASN A 103 3.80 -0.74 22.39
C ASN A 103 3.55 -0.10 21.03
N VAL A 104 3.25 -0.95 20.05
CA VAL A 104 2.83 -0.49 18.72
C VAL A 104 1.53 0.30 18.85
N ALA A 105 1.58 1.60 18.59
CA ALA A 105 0.38 2.42 18.48
C ALA A 105 -0.20 2.32 17.07
N ARG A 106 0.66 2.20 16.06
CA ARG A 106 0.28 2.38 14.66
C ARG A 106 1.13 1.50 13.76
N LYS A 107 0.53 0.96 12.70
CA LYS A 107 1.26 0.26 11.65
C LYS A 107 0.67 0.56 10.28
N TYR A 108 1.55 0.55 9.28
CA TYR A 108 1.26 0.88 7.90
C TYR A 108 1.94 -0.13 6.99
N PHE A 109 1.27 -0.46 5.90
CA PHE A 109 1.86 -1.15 4.77
C PHE A 109 1.48 -0.42 3.49
N LEU A 110 2.49 -0.07 2.70
CA LEU A 110 2.35 0.50 1.38
C LEU A 110 3.11 -0.40 0.40
N ALA A 111 2.47 -0.75 -0.71
CA ALA A 111 3.11 -1.38 -1.86
C ALA A 111 2.65 -0.70 -3.14
N VAL A 112 3.59 -0.40 -4.01
CA VAL A 112 3.36 0.35 -5.25
C VAL A 112 3.99 -0.40 -6.42
N ASP A 113 3.22 -0.51 -7.49
CA ASP A 113 3.67 -0.92 -8.82
C ASP A 113 3.34 0.20 -9.82
N GLU A 114 4.35 0.92 -10.29
CA GLU A 114 4.16 2.05 -11.20
C GLU A 114 4.14 1.65 -12.68
N LYS A 115 4.55 0.42 -13.05
CA LYS A 115 4.68 0.01 -14.45
C LYS A 115 3.53 -0.90 -14.89
N ALA A 116 2.82 -0.48 -15.95
CA ALA A 116 1.73 -1.25 -16.54
C ALA A 116 2.17 -2.31 -17.57
N TRP A 117 3.46 -2.40 -17.92
CA TRP A 117 3.89 -2.97 -19.22
C TRP A 117 4.46 -4.40 -19.19
N HIS A 118 4.60 -5.06 -18.03
CA HIS A 118 5.10 -6.44 -18.00
C HIS A 118 3.95 -7.45 -18.03
N LEU A 119 4.08 -8.50 -18.85
CA LEU A 119 3.07 -9.56 -19.05
C LEU A 119 2.70 -10.31 -17.75
N HIS A 120 3.58 -10.27 -16.75
CA HIS A 120 3.42 -10.96 -15.47
C HIS A 120 3.34 -10.01 -14.26
N ASN A 121 3.37 -8.68 -14.46
CA ASN A 121 3.28 -7.73 -13.35
C ASN A 121 1.84 -7.54 -12.89
N GLU A 122 1.69 -6.86 -11.75
CA GLU A 122 0.40 -6.73 -11.11
C GLU A 122 -0.54 -5.74 -11.79
N ASN A 123 -0.01 -4.99 -12.77
CA ASN A 123 -0.53 -3.75 -13.33
C ASN A 123 -0.28 -2.57 -12.38
N GLN A 124 -0.34 -1.36 -12.93
CA GLN A 124 -0.25 -0.10 -12.20
C GLN A 124 -1.18 -0.05 -10.98
N ASN A 125 -0.64 -0.38 -9.81
CA ASN A 125 -1.41 -0.68 -8.62
C ASN A 125 -0.77 -0.06 -7.39
N LEU A 126 -1.61 0.36 -6.46
CA LEU A 126 -1.17 0.73 -5.12
C LEU A 126 -2.07 0.04 -4.10
N ARG A 127 -1.41 -0.51 -3.08
CA ARG A 127 -2.02 -1.03 -1.87
C ARG A 127 -1.53 -0.22 -0.69
N PHE A 128 -2.47 0.28 0.09
CA PHE A 128 -2.20 0.87 1.39
C PHE A 128 -3.11 0.24 2.44
N ASP A 129 -2.53 -0.23 3.54
CA ASP A 129 -3.26 -0.74 4.70
C ASP A 129 -2.68 -0.05 5.94
N SER A 130 -3.53 0.38 6.87
CA SER A 130 -3.10 0.91 8.14
C SER A 130 -4.00 0.46 9.28
N GLN A 131 -3.41 0.34 10.47
CA GLN A 131 -4.10 0.19 11.74
C GLN A 131 -3.52 1.19 12.71
N VAL A 132 -4.38 2.00 13.29
CA VAL A 132 -4.00 3.12 14.16
C VAL A 132 -4.85 3.03 15.43
N ALA A 133 -4.20 2.93 16.58
CA ALA A 133 -4.84 3.18 17.86
C ALA A 133 -5.09 4.69 17.97
N LEU A 134 -6.36 5.07 18.13
CA LEU A 134 -6.75 6.45 18.39
C LEU A 134 -7.03 6.64 19.88
N ASP A 135 -6.87 7.87 20.35
CA ASP A 135 -7.30 8.26 21.68
C ASP A 135 -8.83 8.18 21.80
N GLU A 136 -9.29 7.79 22.99
CA GLU A 136 -10.72 7.67 23.29
C GLU A 136 -11.43 9.02 23.12
N GLN A 137 -10.74 10.13 23.39
CA GLN A 137 -11.29 11.48 23.24
C GLN A 137 -11.69 11.77 21.78
N THR A 138 -10.84 11.42 20.80
CA THR A 138 -11.13 11.56 19.38
C THR A 138 -12.29 10.66 18.95
N LEU A 139 -12.38 9.43 19.47
CA LEU A 139 -13.47 8.52 19.10
C LEU A 139 -14.81 8.87 19.74
N SER A 140 -14.79 9.49 20.92
CA SER A 140 -15.94 9.82 21.77
C SER A 140 -16.45 11.26 21.62
N GLU A 141 -15.77 12.08 20.82
CA GLU A 141 -16.18 13.46 20.55
C GLU A 141 -17.65 13.52 20.06
N ALA A 142 -18.35 14.58 20.47
CA ALA A 142 -19.75 14.79 20.14
C ALA A 142 -19.92 15.21 18.66
N TYR A 143 -19.97 14.23 17.77
CA TYR A 143 -20.24 14.45 16.35
C TYR A 143 -21.73 14.64 16.06
N THR A 144 -22.06 15.54 15.13
CA THR A 144 -23.45 15.79 14.69
C THR A 144 -24.01 14.57 13.95
N SER A 145 -23.15 13.82 13.27
CA SER A 145 -23.52 12.60 12.57
C SER A 145 -22.36 11.61 12.47
N GLU A 146 -22.68 10.36 12.22
CA GLU A 146 -21.70 9.30 11.99
C GLU A 146 -20.85 9.56 10.72
N ASN A 147 -21.39 10.29 9.73
CA ASN A 147 -20.60 10.69 8.55
C ASN A 147 -19.54 11.72 8.91
N GLU A 148 -19.90 12.70 9.74
CA GLU A 148 -18.97 13.70 10.26
C GLU A 148 -17.85 13.05 11.09
N ARG A 149 -18.22 12.10 11.97
CA ARG A 149 -17.27 11.27 12.72
C ARG A 149 -16.23 10.60 11.82
N ARG A 150 -16.67 9.93 10.75
CA ARG A 150 -15.75 9.27 9.81
C ARG A 150 -14.83 10.26 9.10
N ILE A 151 -15.34 11.42 8.70
CA ILE A 151 -14.54 12.46 8.06
C ILE A 151 -13.49 12.99 9.03
N ALA A 152 -13.86 13.25 10.29
CA ALA A 152 -12.95 13.68 11.34
C ALA A 152 -11.84 12.64 11.59
N ILE A 153 -12.20 11.35 11.68
CA ILE A 153 -11.24 10.26 11.80
C ILE A 153 -10.27 10.22 10.61
N VAL A 154 -10.76 10.34 9.37
CA VAL A 154 -9.86 10.36 8.19
C VAL A 154 -8.93 11.56 8.20
N LYS A 155 -9.37 12.73 8.68
CA LYS A 155 -8.49 13.90 8.88
C LYS A 155 -7.42 13.61 9.91
N LYS A 156 -7.79 13.01 11.04
CA LYS A 156 -6.85 12.64 12.10
C LYS A 156 -5.82 11.62 11.61
N LEU A 157 -6.23 10.62 10.84
CA LEU A 157 -5.32 9.64 10.24
C LEU A 157 -4.33 10.29 9.26
N LEU A 158 -4.75 11.31 8.50
CA LEU A 158 -3.85 12.07 7.64
C LEU A 158 -2.79 12.80 8.47
N GLU A 159 -3.17 13.48 9.55
CA GLU A 159 -2.24 14.16 10.46
C GLU A 159 -1.23 13.17 11.07
N ILE A 160 -1.74 12.10 11.67
CA ILE A 160 -0.92 11.06 12.31
C ILE A 160 0.08 10.47 11.31
N SER A 161 -0.38 10.09 10.12
CA SER A 161 0.52 9.50 9.11
C SER A 161 1.59 10.48 8.63
N ARG A 162 1.29 11.78 8.54
CA ARG A 162 2.28 12.82 8.20
C ARG A 162 3.39 12.94 9.23
N ASP A 163 3.00 12.88 10.49
CA ASP A 163 3.95 12.97 11.60
C ASP A 163 4.85 11.74 11.60
N ASP A 164 4.26 10.53 11.55
CA ASP A 164 5.02 9.28 11.50
C ASP A 164 5.97 9.20 10.29
N PHE A 165 5.54 9.63 9.10
CA PHE A 165 6.44 9.66 7.93
C PHE A 165 7.53 10.72 8.05
N THR A 166 7.30 11.83 8.76
CA THR A 166 8.31 12.90 8.90
C THR A 166 9.53 12.44 9.66
N GLU A 167 9.36 11.49 10.58
CA GLU A 167 10.43 10.86 11.35
C GLU A 167 11.43 10.08 10.48
N VAL A 168 10.98 9.47 9.38
CA VAL A 168 11.78 8.49 8.62
C VAL A 168 11.99 8.84 7.14
N LYS A 169 11.20 9.78 6.58
CA LYS A 169 11.23 10.09 5.13
C LYS A 169 12.58 10.56 4.60
N HIS A 170 13.42 11.17 5.44
CA HIS A 170 14.70 11.73 5.01
C HIS A 170 15.78 10.67 4.78
N ASP A 171 15.56 9.44 5.28
CA ASP A 171 16.53 8.35 5.17
C ASP A 171 16.55 7.69 3.79
N SER A 172 15.49 7.85 3.00
CA SER A 172 15.38 7.24 1.67
C SER A 172 14.39 7.95 0.76
N ARG A 173 14.72 7.98 -0.54
CA ARG A 173 13.78 8.39 -1.60
C ARG A 173 12.49 7.57 -1.55
N VAL A 174 12.57 6.27 -1.31
CA VAL A 174 11.40 5.36 -1.25
C VAL A 174 10.45 5.75 -0.12
N LEU A 175 10.98 6.08 1.05
CA LEU A 175 10.16 6.51 2.19
C LEU A 175 9.52 7.88 1.92
N ASN A 176 10.25 8.81 1.30
CA ASN A 176 9.71 10.09 0.90
C ASN A 176 8.59 9.96 -0.17
N GLU A 177 8.77 9.09 -1.16
CA GLU A 177 7.73 8.78 -2.16
C GLU A 177 6.51 8.13 -1.50
N GLY A 178 6.73 7.20 -0.57
CA GLY A 178 5.67 6.58 0.21
C GLY A 178 4.85 7.60 1.02
N ALA A 179 5.53 8.55 1.67
CA ALA A 179 4.90 9.65 2.40
C ALA A 179 4.06 10.54 1.47
N MET A 180 4.59 10.88 0.28
CA MET A 180 3.86 11.67 -0.70
C MET A 180 2.59 10.96 -1.19
N LEU A 181 2.68 9.67 -1.51
CA LEU A 181 1.53 8.90 -1.99
C LEU A 181 0.47 8.71 -0.91
N ALA A 182 0.86 8.42 0.34
CA ALA A 182 -0.07 8.32 1.46
C ALA A 182 -0.81 9.64 1.70
N ASN A 183 -0.09 10.77 1.64
CA ASN A 183 -0.66 12.11 1.76
C ASN A 183 -1.69 12.40 0.66
N GLN A 184 -1.29 12.23 -0.60
CA GLN A 184 -2.17 12.47 -1.75
C GLN A 184 -3.41 11.59 -1.72
N MET A 185 -3.27 10.35 -1.26
CA MET A 185 -4.38 9.41 -1.11
C MET A 185 -5.40 9.92 -0.09
N TYR A 186 -4.97 10.27 1.12
CA TYR A 186 -5.86 10.78 2.17
C TYR A 186 -6.50 12.12 1.78
N GLU A 187 -5.71 13.06 1.24
CA GLU A 187 -6.22 14.35 0.76
C GLU A 187 -7.29 14.17 -0.32
N ARG A 188 -7.08 13.21 -1.23
CA ARG A 188 -8.05 12.93 -2.28
C ARG A 188 -9.34 12.33 -1.74
N ILE A 189 -9.25 11.42 -0.77
CA ILE A 189 -10.43 10.88 -0.08
C ILE A 189 -11.19 12.01 0.61
N LEU A 190 -10.49 12.85 1.38
CA LEU A 190 -11.09 14.00 2.07
C LEU A 190 -11.73 15.00 1.11
N TYR A 191 -11.11 15.26 -0.04
CA TYR A 191 -11.69 16.11 -1.08
C TYR A 191 -13.07 15.59 -1.53
N VAL A 192 -13.18 14.29 -1.82
CA VAL A 192 -14.45 13.66 -2.23
C VAL A 192 -15.50 13.74 -1.11
N LEU A 193 -15.09 13.53 0.14
CA LEU A 193 -15.99 13.59 1.29
C LEU A 193 -16.43 15.02 1.62
N ASN A 194 -15.59 16.03 1.40
CA ASN A 194 -15.95 17.42 1.61
C ASN A 194 -16.97 17.89 0.55
N GLU A 195 -16.83 17.44 -0.70
CA GLU A 195 -17.80 17.68 -1.77
C GLU A 195 -19.14 16.97 -1.49
N SER A 196 -19.10 15.76 -0.92
CA SER A 196 -20.31 15.02 -0.57
C SER A 196 -20.16 14.22 0.73
N PRO A 197 -20.47 14.82 1.89
CA PRO A 197 -20.30 14.17 3.20
C PRO A 197 -21.11 12.88 3.37
N ALA A 198 -22.23 12.75 2.66
CA ALA A 198 -23.06 11.54 2.67
C ALA A 198 -22.29 10.29 2.15
N LEU A 199 -21.27 10.48 1.33
CA LEU A 199 -20.43 9.37 0.83
C LEU A 199 -19.57 8.74 1.93
N ALA A 200 -19.37 9.40 3.08
CA ALA A 200 -18.63 8.82 4.20
C ALA A 200 -19.26 7.52 4.71
N ALA A 201 -20.56 7.32 4.53
CA ALA A 201 -21.24 6.07 4.85
C ALA A 201 -20.65 4.87 4.07
N ARG A 202 -20.19 5.09 2.83
CA ARG A 202 -19.60 4.04 1.97
C ARG A 202 -18.27 3.51 2.50
N LEU A 203 -17.54 4.29 3.30
CA LEU A 203 -16.27 3.84 3.87
C LEU A 203 -16.43 2.63 4.79
N ALA A 204 -17.55 2.54 5.52
CA ALA A 204 -17.84 1.42 6.42
C ALA A 204 -18.40 0.18 5.71
N GLU A 205 -18.86 0.34 4.46
CA GLU A 205 -19.45 -0.73 3.67
C GLU A 205 -18.37 -1.71 3.16
N PRO A 206 -18.71 -3.00 2.97
CA PRO A 206 -17.77 -3.98 2.42
C PRO A 206 -17.22 -3.62 1.03
N ASN A 207 -17.98 -2.84 0.25
CA ASN A 207 -17.58 -2.37 -1.06
C ASN A 207 -16.76 -1.08 -1.03
N GLY A 208 -16.60 -0.44 0.14
CA GLY A 208 -15.85 0.80 0.29
C GLY A 208 -16.44 1.99 -0.50
N LEU A 209 -15.71 3.10 -0.42
CA LEU A 209 -15.91 4.31 -1.20
C LEU A 209 -15.08 4.21 -2.49
N ASP A 210 -15.74 4.17 -3.64
CA ASP A 210 -15.08 4.35 -4.94
C ASP A 210 -14.77 5.83 -5.18
N TYR A 211 -13.55 6.11 -5.65
CA TYR A 211 -13.14 7.45 -6.03
C TYR A 211 -12.09 7.40 -7.15
N LYS A 212 -11.80 8.56 -7.75
CA LYS A 212 -10.75 8.72 -8.76
C LYS A 212 -9.50 9.32 -8.12
N SER A 213 -8.39 8.59 -8.07
CA SER A 213 -7.09 9.13 -7.67
C SER A 213 -6.49 10.04 -8.74
N LEU A 214 -5.44 10.78 -8.39
CA LEU A 214 -4.68 11.60 -9.34
C LEU A 214 -3.77 10.75 -10.24
N ALA A 215 -3.17 9.71 -9.67
CA ALA A 215 -2.21 8.86 -10.37
C ALA A 215 -2.88 7.77 -11.23
N PHE A 216 -4.07 7.30 -10.84
CA PHE A 216 -4.75 6.18 -11.50
C PHE A 216 -6.28 6.36 -11.56
N ASP A 217 -6.90 5.77 -12.57
CA ASP A 217 -8.33 6.01 -12.87
C ASP A 217 -9.33 5.41 -11.86
N LYS A 218 -8.98 4.32 -11.18
CA LYS A 218 -9.89 3.60 -10.28
C LYS A 218 -9.27 3.43 -8.90
N SER A 219 -10.00 3.84 -7.87
CA SER A 219 -9.56 3.75 -6.49
C SER A 219 -10.72 3.40 -5.58
N ARG A 220 -10.40 2.74 -4.47
CA ARG A 220 -11.37 2.36 -3.46
C ARG A 220 -10.75 2.45 -2.08
N ALA A 221 -11.45 3.10 -1.17
CA ALA A 221 -11.07 3.25 0.23
C ALA A 221 -12.12 2.64 1.14
N GLY A 222 -11.70 2.13 2.29
CA GLY A 222 -12.61 1.71 3.34
C GLY A 222 -12.00 1.98 4.70
N LEU A 223 -12.89 2.13 5.68
CA LEU A 223 -12.61 2.52 7.04
C LEU A 223 -13.40 1.61 7.96
N TYR A 224 -12.72 0.99 8.90
CA TYR A 224 -13.33 0.25 9.97
C TYR A 224 -12.90 0.85 11.30
N ILE A 225 -13.87 1.07 12.18
CA ILE A 225 -13.67 1.67 13.50
C ILE A 225 -14.06 0.60 14.51
N ASP A 226 -13.11 0.18 15.32
CA ASP A 226 -13.32 -0.69 16.47
C ASP A 226 -13.38 0.19 17.73
N ASP A 227 -14.59 0.51 18.14
CA ASP A 227 -14.86 1.35 19.32
C ASP A 227 -14.48 0.66 20.65
N VAL A 228 -14.32 -0.68 20.66
CA VAL A 228 -13.98 -1.41 21.89
C VAL A 228 -12.47 -1.36 22.15
N ASN A 229 -11.67 -1.52 21.10
CA ASN A 229 -10.21 -1.51 21.20
C ASN A 229 -9.60 -0.14 20.83
N ASN A 230 -10.42 0.83 20.42
CA ASN A 230 -10.00 2.12 19.89
C ASN A 230 -9.06 2.02 18.68
N ILE A 231 -9.28 1.01 17.82
CA ILE A 231 -8.45 0.76 16.64
C ILE A 231 -9.21 1.14 15.37
N VAL A 232 -8.60 2.00 14.56
CA VAL A 232 -9.11 2.33 13.23
C VAL A 232 -8.26 1.63 12.18
N THR A 233 -8.92 0.85 11.33
CA THR A 233 -8.30 0.19 10.18
C THR A 233 -8.69 0.92 8.91
N THR A 234 -7.69 1.38 8.15
CA THR A 234 -7.90 1.91 6.79
C THR A 234 -7.30 0.96 5.78
N LYS A 235 -8.00 0.77 4.67
CA LYS A 235 -7.44 0.05 3.52
C LYS A 235 -7.82 0.79 2.26
N VAL A 236 -6.84 1.01 1.40
CA VAL A 236 -7.01 1.70 0.13
C VAL A 236 -6.36 0.88 -0.97
N ARG A 237 -7.06 0.76 -2.09
CA ARG A 237 -6.56 0.13 -3.31
C ARG A 237 -6.73 1.09 -4.46
N ILE A 238 -5.72 1.17 -5.30
CA ILE A 238 -5.71 2.01 -6.49
C ILE A 238 -5.20 1.17 -7.67
N GLY A 239 -5.75 1.39 -8.87
CA GLY A 239 -5.45 0.60 -10.06
C GLY A 239 -6.53 -0.45 -10.34
N ASP A 240 -6.15 -1.72 -10.46
CA ASP A 240 -7.10 -2.83 -10.63
C ASP A 240 -7.79 -3.20 -9.31
N VAL A 241 -8.71 -2.33 -8.88
CA VAL A 241 -9.49 -2.48 -7.65
C VAL A 241 -10.19 -3.85 -7.59
N LYS A 242 -10.66 -4.41 -8.70
CA LYS A 242 -11.35 -5.72 -8.68
C LYS A 242 -10.43 -6.84 -8.24
N LYS A 243 -9.16 -6.79 -8.64
CA LYS A 243 -8.13 -7.77 -8.26
C LYS A 243 -7.66 -7.55 -6.82
N LEU A 244 -7.52 -6.29 -6.41
CA LEU A 244 -6.96 -5.93 -5.11
C LEU A 244 -7.97 -5.89 -3.95
N TRP A 245 -9.24 -5.66 -4.26
CA TRP A 245 -10.32 -5.53 -3.30
C TRP A 245 -11.15 -6.80 -3.23
N ASN A 246 -10.71 -7.73 -2.41
CA ASN A 246 -11.50 -8.93 -2.12
C ASN A 246 -12.14 -8.79 -0.75
N ILE A 247 -13.48 -8.72 -0.74
CA ILE A 247 -14.33 -8.58 0.45
C ILE A 247 -14.08 -9.70 1.46
N LYS A 248 -13.67 -10.89 1.00
CA LYS A 248 -13.30 -12.01 1.88
C LYS A 248 -12.07 -11.74 2.74
N TYR A 249 -11.25 -10.73 2.42
CA TYR A 249 -10.13 -10.27 3.24
C TYR A 249 -10.44 -8.97 3.99
N TRP A 250 -11.71 -8.55 3.96
CA TRP A 250 -12.22 -7.41 4.69
C TRP A 250 -12.95 -7.83 5.95
N ARG A 251 -13.86 -8.79 5.81
CA ARG A 251 -14.64 -9.31 6.93
C ARG A 251 -14.78 -10.82 6.81
N ASN A 252 -14.70 -11.52 7.94
CA ASN A 252 -15.03 -12.94 7.99
C ASN A 252 -16.54 -13.14 7.81
N GLU A 253 -16.98 -14.39 7.78
CA GLU A 253 -18.41 -14.74 7.62
C GLU A 253 -19.31 -14.16 8.73
N LYS A 254 -18.72 -13.76 9.87
CA LYS A 254 -19.41 -13.10 10.99
C LYS A 254 -19.42 -11.58 10.89
N GLY A 255 -18.78 -10.99 9.87
CA GLY A 255 -18.69 -9.54 9.69
C GLY A 255 -17.54 -8.87 10.46
N GLU A 256 -16.67 -9.64 11.10
CA GLU A 256 -15.49 -9.17 11.86
C GLU A 256 -14.32 -8.92 10.91
N VAL A 257 -13.50 -7.89 11.14
CA VAL A 257 -12.40 -7.57 10.23
C VAL A 257 -11.32 -8.64 10.23
N ILE A 258 -10.89 -9.03 9.02
CA ILE A 258 -9.76 -9.95 8.85
C ILE A 258 -8.47 -9.11 8.77
N TYR A 259 -7.59 -9.35 9.73
CA TYR A 259 -6.26 -8.75 9.86
C TYR A 259 -5.24 -9.41 8.93
#